data_AF-A0A6M0AKH3-F1
#
_entry.id   AF-A0A6M0AKH3-F1
#
_cell.length_a   1.000
_cell.length_b   1.000
_cell.length_c   1.000
_cell.angle_alpha   90.00
_cell.angle_beta   90.00
_cell.angle_gamma   90.00
#
_symmetry.space_group_name_H-M   'P 1'
#
loop_
_entity.id
_entity.type
_entity.pdbx_description
1 polymer ?
#
loop_
_entity_poly.entity_id
_entity_poly.type
_entity_poly.pdbx_seq_one_letter_code
_entity_poly.pdbx_strand_id
1 'polypeptide(L)'
;MSTIDPETYQYFLGEAQDLLQVIEQHLLALTPNKPKNQLYDLMRATHTLKGAAANVRQETIKSVAHYLEDVFRAMLAPEATIDTELETLLFEGYQCLRMALTAEMTGELSKNTEIINRAAGVFAKLQAKLGDCFDYQASLPTSAELGFDIVQSIFEVGV
;
A
#
# COMPACT_ATOMS: atom_id res chain seq x y z
N MET A 1 -18.66 -14.29 -19.40
CA MET A 1 -17.70 -13.70 -18.46
C MET A 1 -16.32 -14.11 -18.92
N SER A 2 -15.45 -13.18 -19.33
CA SER A 2 -14.07 -13.53 -19.70
C SER A 2 -13.32 -13.95 -18.45
N THR A 3 -12.73 -15.15 -18.46
CA THR A 3 -11.85 -15.65 -17.40
C THR A 3 -10.55 -14.84 -17.42
N ILE A 4 -9.96 -14.62 -16.25
CA ILE A 4 -8.64 -14.00 -16.14
C ILE A 4 -7.63 -14.97 -16.75
N ASP A 5 -6.74 -14.45 -17.58
CA ASP A 5 -5.67 -15.23 -18.17
C ASP A 5 -4.71 -15.77 -17.06
N PRO A 6 -4.40 -17.08 -17.03
CA PRO A 6 -3.57 -17.66 -15.99
C PRO A 6 -2.16 -17.08 -15.89
N GLU A 7 -1.56 -16.67 -17.02
CA GLU A 7 -0.22 -16.07 -17.03
C GLU A 7 -0.26 -14.67 -16.39
N THR A 8 -1.27 -13.87 -16.74
CA THR A 8 -1.55 -12.58 -16.10
C THR A 8 -1.75 -12.73 -14.59
N TYR A 9 -2.46 -13.77 -14.16
CA TYR A 9 -2.68 -14.04 -12.74
C TYR A 9 -1.38 -14.44 -12.01
N GLN A 10 -0.55 -15.29 -12.63
CA GLN A 10 0.75 -15.67 -12.05
C GLN A 10 1.70 -14.47 -11.95
N TYR A 11 1.72 -13.61 -12.98
CA TYR A 11 2.47 -12.36 -12.93
C TYR A 11 2.04 -11.48 -11.76
N PHE A 12 0.71 -11.30 -11.58
CA PHE A 12 0.17 -10.57 -10.44
C PHE A 12 0.65 -11.14 -9.09
N LEU A 13 0.63 -12.47 -8.91
CA LEU A 13 1.08 -13.08 -7.65
C LEU A 13 2.57 -12.83 -7.38
N GLY A 14 3.40 -12.80 -8.42
CA GLY A 14 4.82 -12.42 -8.31
C GLY A 14 4.98 -10.95 -7.90
N GLU A 15 4.36 -10.05 -8.66
CA GLU A 15 4.41 -8.60 -8.39
C GLU A 15 3.86 -8.25 -7.00
N ALA A 16 2.78 -8.89 -6.57
CA ALA A 16 2.20 -8.69 -5.24
C ALA A 16 3.16 -9.09 -4.12
N GLN A 17 3.94 -10.17 -4.28
CA GLN A 17 4.95 -10.57 -3.30
C GLN A 17 6.07 -9.53 -3.21
N ASP A 18 6.57 -9.06 -4.35
CA ASP A 18 7.63 -8.04 -4.40
C ASP A 18 7.15 -6.73 -3.75
N LEU A 19 5.94 -6.28 -4.07
CA LEU A 19 5.34 -5.08 -3.48
C LEU A 19 5.14 -5.22 -1.97
N LEU A 20 4.76 -6.40 -1.47
CA LEU A 20 4.67 -6.61 -0.02
C LEU A 20 6.03 -6.56 0.68
N GLN A 21 7.10 -6.99 0.03
CA GLN A 21 8.44 -6.85 0.56
C GLN A 21 8.86 -5.38 0.62
N VAL A 22 8.57 -4.60 -0.42
CA VAL A 22 8.80 -3.14 -0.44
C VAL A 22 8.03 -2.47 0.71
N ILE A 23 6.74 -2.75 0.85
CA ILE A 23 5.90 -2.18 1.92
C ILE A 23 6.48 -2.52 3.30
N GLU A 24 6.88 -3.77 3.54
CA GLU A 24 7.47 -4.20 4.80
C GLU A 24 8.76 -3.46 5.14
N GLN A 25 9.67 -3.35 4.17
CA GLN A 25 10.94 -2.65 4.35
C GLN A 25 10.72 -1.18 4.70
N HIS A 26 9.81 -0.50 3.99
CA HIS A 26 9.50 0.89 4.29
C HIS A 26 8.78 1.05 5.64
N LEU A 27 7.91 0.11 6.04
CA LEU A 27 7.29 0.12 7.38
C LEU A 27 8.32 -0.06 8.48
N LEU A 28 9.24 -1.02 8.35
CA LEU A 28 10.31 -1.28 9.33
C LEU A 28 11.27 -0.10 9.48
N ALA A 29 11.46 0.68 8.41
CA ALA A 29 12.31 1.86 8.43
C ALA A 29 11.57 3.13 8.91
N LEU A 30 10.27 3.08 9.23
CA LEU A 30 9.54 4.27 9.66
C LEU A 30 10.08 4.76 11.01
N THR A 31 10.27 6.07 11.10
CA THR A 31 10.67 6.74 12.34
C THR A 31 9.75 7.91 12.63
N PRO A 32 9.69 8.42 13.88
CA PRO A 32 8.89 9.62 14.18
C PRO A 32 9.25 10.83 13.31
N ASN A 33 10.52 10.98 12.93
CA ASN A 33 11.04 12.04 12.05
C ASN A 33 11.09 11.61 10.57
N LYS A 34 10.22 10.68 10.15
CA LYS A 34 10.22 10.12 8.80
C LYS A 34 10.27 11.23 7.72
N PRO A 35 11.12 11.07 6.70
CA PRO A 35 11.08 11.94 5.54
C PRO A 35 9.83 11.63 4.70
N LYS A 36 9.20 12.66 4.09
CA LYS A 36 7.95 12.51 3.32
C LYS A 36 8.06 11.53 2.15
N ASN A 37 9.26 11.40 1.56
CA ASN A 37 9.53 10.45 0.48
C ASN A 37 9.21 9.00 0.87
N GLN A 38 9.49 8.60 2.11
CA GLN A 38 9.20 7.25 2.59
C GLN A 38 7.69 6.95 2.61
N LEU A 39 6.85 7.96 2.93
CA LEU A 39 5.40 7.84 2.83
C LEU A 39 4.94 7.79 1.37
N TYR A 40 5.56 8.57 0.48
CA TYR A 40 5.26 8.49 -0.95
C TYR A 40 5.60 7.13 -1.55
N ASP A 41 6.68 6.48 -1.10
CA ASP A 41 7.03 5.14 -1.53
C ASP A 41 6.02 4.10 -1.05
N LEU A 42 5.57 4.18 0.21
CA LEU A 42 4.49 3.35 0.75
C LEU A 42 3.17 3.55 -0.01
N MET A 43 2.79 4.79 -0.30
CA MET A 43 1.62 5.13 -1.09
C MET A 43 1.72 4.58 -2.51
N ARG A 44 2.87 4.72 -3.17
CA ARG A 44 3.09 4.18 -4.52
C ARG A 44 2.98 2.66 -4.53
N ALA A 45 3.64 1.98 -3.61
CA ALA A 45 3.61 0.52 -3.55
C ALA A 45 2.18 -0.01 -3.32
N THR A 46 1.43 0.61 -2.40
CA THR A 46 0.01 0.25 -2.16
C THR A 46 -0.91 0.61 -3.32
N HIS A 47 -0.68 1.75 -3.98
CA HIS A 47 -1.43 2.16 -5.17
C HIS A 47 -1.22 1.18 -6.34
N THR A 48 0.03 0.78 -6.60
CA THR A 48 0.37 -0.22 -7.62
C THR A 48 -0.30 -1.56 -7.29
N LEU A 49 -0.20 -2.03 -6.04
CA LEU A 49 -0.82 -3.28 -5.60
C LEU A 49 -2.34 -3.25 -5.75
N LYS A 50 -2.98 -2.14 -5.41
CA LYS A 50 -4.42 -1.92 -5.59
C LYS A 50 -4.81 -2.03 -7.07
N GLY A 51 -4.08 -1.38 -7.97
CA GLY A 51 -4.31 -1.42 -9.40
C GLY A 51 -4.14 -2.83 -9.98
N ALA A 52 -3.04 -3.49 -9.63
CA ALA A 52 -2.75 -4.86 -10.05
C ALA A 52 -3.84 -5.84 -9.56
N ALA A 53 -4.24 -5.74 -8.29
CA ALA A 53 -5.32 -6.56 -7.73
C ALA A 53 -6.67 -6.29 -8.42
N ALA A 54 -6.99 -5.04 -8.74
CA ALA A 54 -8.21 -4.71 -9.48
C ALA A 54 -8.24 -5.34 -10.88
N ASN A 55 -7.10 -5.31 -11.60
CA ASN A 55 -6.97 -5.90 -12.93
C ASN A 55 -7.28 -7.41 -12.94
N VAL A 56 -6.89 -8.12 -11.87
CA VAL A 56 -7.17 -9.54 -11.68
C VAL A 56 -8.35 -9.81 -10.73
N ARG A 57 -9.21 -8.82 -10.48
CA ARG A 57 -10.45 -8.94 -9.69
C ARG A 57 -10.24 -9.51 -8.27
N GLN A 58 -9.09 -9.25 -7.70
CA GLN A 58 -8.73 -9.64 -6.33
C GLN A 58 -9.24 -8.62 -5.32
N GLU A 59 -10.53 -8.68 -5.04
CA GLU A 59 -11.26 -7.66 -4.26
C GLU A 59 -10.74 -7.48 -2.83
N THR A 60 -10.36 -8.56 -2.15
CA THR A 60 -9.80 -8.50 -0.79
C THR A 60 -8.48 -7.73 -0.79
N ILE A 61 -7.52 -8.12 -1.63
CA ILE A 61 -6.21 -7.46 -1.73
C ILE A 61 -6.38 -6.00 -2.15
N LYS A 62 -7.22 -5.73 -3.16
CA LYS A 62 -7.55 -4.37 -3.61
C LYS A 62 -8.04 -3.49 -2.46
N SER A 63 -8.98 -3.99 -1.66
CA SER A 63 -9.61 -3.22 -0.59
C SER A 63 -8.62 -2.92 0.55
N VAL A 64 -7.83 -3.91 0.98
CA VAL A 64 -6.83 -3.71 2.03
C VAL A 64 -5.71 -2.77 1.55
N ALA A 65 -5.26 -2.90 0.29
CA ALA A 65 -4.27 -2.00 -0.29
C ALA A 65 -4.77 -0.56 -0.34
N HIS A 66 -6.05 -0.37 -0.69
CA HIS A 66 -6.68 0.95 -0.71
C HIS A 66 -6.74 1.59 0.69
N TYR A 67 -7.14 0.84 1.72
CA TYR A 67 -7.14 1.34 3.10
C TYR A 67 -5.74 1.79 3.54
N LEU A 68 -4.70 1.02 3.24
CA LEU A 68 -3.33 1.42 3.58
C LEU A 68 -2.85 2.63 2.79
N GLU A 69 -3.19 2.73 1.50
CA GLU A 69 -2.90 3.92 0.69
C GLU A 69 -3.51 5.19 1.31
N ASP A 70 -4.76 5.11 1.79
CA ASP A 70 -5.44 6.21 2.49
C ASP A 70 -4.76 6.57 3.81
N VAL A 71 -4.35 5.57 4.60
CA VAL A 71 -3.62 5.80 5.85
C VAL A 71 -2.29 6.50 5.58
N PHE A 72 -1.51 6.04 4.61
CA PHE A 72 -0.21 6.64 4.30
C PHE A 72 -0.36 8.07 3.77
N ARG A 73 -1.44 8.35 3.03
CA ARG A 73 -1.80 9.71 2.62
C ARG A 73 -2.13 10.60 3.83
N ALA A 74 -2.94 10.13 4.77
CA ALA A 74 -3.26 10.86 5.99
C ALA A 74 -2.00 11.16 6.83
N MET A 75 -1.03 10.23 6.86
CA MET A 75 0.23 10.42 7.56
C MET A 75 1.15 11.52 6.98
N LEU A 76 0.81 12.11 5.82
CA LEU A 76 1.50 13.27 5.27
C LEU A 76 1.16 14.57 6.02
N ALA A 77 0.09 14.57 6.81
CA ALA A 77 -0.27 15.70 7.67
C ALA A 77 0.87 15.99 8.66
N PRO A 78 1.28 17.26 8.85
CA PRO A 78 2.31 17.64 9.82
C PRO A 78 2.04 17.14 11.24
N GLU A 79 0.78 16.99 11.61
CA GLU A 79 0.29 16.57 12.92
C GLU A 79 0.38 15.05 13.12
N ALA A 80 0.59 14.27 12.05
CA ALA A 80 0.63 12.81 12.09
C ALA A 80 1.93 12.29 12.74
N THR A 81 1.84 12.00 14.04
CA THR A 81 2.94 11.47 14.84
C THR A 81 2.94 9.94 14.83
N ILE A 82 4.12 9.33 14.60
CA ILE A 82 4.29 7.88 14.75
C ILE A 82 4.65 7.58 16.20
N ASP A 83 3.71 6.98 16.92
CA ASP A 83 3.93 6.32 18.19
C ASP A 83 3.79 4.79 18.04
N THR A 84 4.07 4.06 19.12
CA THR A 84 4.02 2.60 19.15
C THR A 84 2.63 2.04 18.80
N GLU A 85 1.57 2.77 19.13
CA GLU A 85 0.20 2.35 18.80
C GLU A 85 -0.04 2.44 17.29
N LEU A 86 0.31 3.57 16.67
CA LEU A 86 0.19 3.73 15.22
C LEU A 86 1.05 2.71 14.48
N GLU A 87 2.30 2.52 14.90
CA GLU A 87 3.20 1.51 14.33
C GLU A 87 2.58 0.10 14.38
N THR A 88 2.06 -0.30 15.53
CA THR A 88 1.39 -1.60 15.70
C THR A 88 0.22 -1.76 14.74
N LEU A 89 -0.65 -0.74 14.64
CA LEU A 89 -1.81 -0.78 13.75
C LEU A 89 -1.41 -0.83 12.26
N LEU A 90 -0.34 -0.13 11.87
CA LEU A 90 0.20 -0.20 10.50
C LEU A 90 0.68 -1.62 10.17
N PHE A 91 1.40 -2.27 11.08
CA PHE A 91 1.80 -3.66 10.89
C PHE A 91 0.61 -4.62 10.88
N GLU A 92 -0.42 -4.40 11.70
CA GLU A 92 -1.66 -5.20 11.64
C GLU A 92 -2.37 -5.07 10.28
N GLY A 93 -2.41 -3.86 9.70
CA GLY A 93 -2.95 -3.62 8.37
C GLY A 93 -2.12 -4.33 7.28
N TYR A 94 -0.79 -4.25 7.37
CA TYR A 94 0.13 -4.97 6.49
C TYR A 94 -0.05 -6.50 6.59
N GLN A 95 -0.22 -7.05 7.80
CA GLN A 95 -0.49 -8.48 7.95
C GLN A 95 -1.78 -8.91 7.24
N CYS A 96 -2.81 -8.05 7.19
CA CYS A 96 -4.03 -8.36 6.43
C CYS A 96 -3.76 -8.52 4.93
N LEU A 97 -2.86 -7.71 4.35
CA LEU A 97 -2.43 -7.90 2.96
C LEU A 97 -1.70 -9.23 2.77
N ARG A 98 -0.74 -9.54 3.66
CA ARG A 98 0.00 -10.82 3.59
C ARG A 98 -0.94 -12.01 3.68
N MET A 99 -1.93 -11.96 4.59
CA MET A 99 -2.93 -13.01 4.75
C MET A 99 -3.79 -13.17 3.48
N ALA A 100 -4.21 -12.06 2.88
CA ALA A 100 -4.98 -12.08 1.63
C ALA A 100 -4.19 -12.73 0.49
N LEU A 101 -2.93 -12.32 0.27
CA LEU A 101 -2.10 -12.93 -0.76
C LEU A 101 -1.82 -14.41 -0.49
N THR A 102 -1.57 -14.77 0.78
CA THR A 102 -1.37 -16.18 1.17
C THR A 102 -2.61 -17.02 0.87
N ALA A 103 -3.81 -16.51 1.14
CA ALA A 103 -5.06 -17.20 0.83
C ALA A 103 -5.21 -17.46 -0.68
N GLU A 104 -4.84 -16.49 -1.51
CA GLU A 104 -4.84 -16.66 -2.97
C GLU A 104 -3.82 -17.70 -3.46
N MET A 105 -2.62 -17.73 -2.88
CA MET A 105 -1.57 -18.69 -3.24
C MET A 105 -1.88 -20.12 -2.79
N THR A 106 -2.59 -20.28 -1.66
CA THR A 106 -2.93 -21.59 -1.08
C THR A 106 -4.31 -22.09 -1.52
N GLY A 107 -5.12 -21.25 -2.16
CA GLY A 107 -6.50 -21.55 -2.54
C GLY A 107 -7.50 -21.50 -1.38
N GLU A 108 -7.11 -20.95 -0.21
CA GLU A 108 -7.95 -20.86 0.99
C GLU A 108 -8.89 -19.64 0.98
N LEU A 109 -9.63 -19.45 -0.12
CA LEU A 109 -10.45 -18.25 -0.37
C LEU A 109 -11.60 -18.06 0.63
N SER A 110 -11.96 -19.09 1.40
CA SER A 110 -12.95 -19.00 2.49
C SER A 110 -12.53 -18.00 3.58
N LYS A 111 -11.22 -17.71 3.71
CA LYS A 111 -10.69 -16.73 4.66
C LYS A 111 -10.92 -15.27 4.24
N ASN A 112 -11.27 -15.00 2.99
CA ASN A 112 -11.36 -13.63 2.47
C ASN A 112 -12.34 -12.75 3.27
N THR A 113 -13.46 -13.32 3.73
CA THR A 113 -14.44 -12.59 4.55
C THR A 113 -13.89 -12.24 5.94
N GLU A 114 -13.13 -13.15 6.55
CA GLU A 114 -12.49 -12.89 7.84
C GLU A 114 -11.40 -11.82 7.71
N ILE A 115 -10.57 -11.92 6.66
CA ILE A 115 -9.48 -11.00 6.40
C ILE A 115 -10.01 -9.58 6.16
N ILE A 116 -11.05 -9.41 5.35
CA ILE A 116 -11.60 -8.08 5.07
C ILE A 116 -12.24 -7.46 6.32
N ASN A 117 -12.93 -8.26 7.15
CA ASN A 117 -13.50 -7.79 8.41
C ASN A 117 -12.42 -7.36 9.40
N ARG A 118 -11.33 -8.13 9.49
CA ARG A 118 -10.16 -7.76 10.29
C ARG A 118 -9.55 -6.46 9.79
N ALA A 119 -9.32 -6.34 8.49
CA ALA A 119 -8.75 -5.14 7.88
C ALA A 119 -9.62 -3.90 8.12
N ALA A 120 -10.94 -4.02 7.98
CA ALA A 120 -11.87 -2.94 8.29
C ALA A 120 -11.79 -2.51 9.77
N GLY A 121 -11.68 -3.47 10.69
CA GLY A 121 -11.51 -3.18 12.12
C GLY A 121 -10.20 -2.46 12.44
N VAL A 122 -9.08 -2.87 11.81
CA VAL A 122 -7.78 -2.19 11.94
C VAL A 122 -7.84 -0.79 11.34
N PHE A 123 -8.44 -0.63 10.15
CA PHE A 123 -8.57 0.65 9.49
C PHE A 123 -9.43 1.63 10.30
N ALA A 124 -10.52 1.18 10.91
CA ALA A 124 -11.32 2.02 11.80
C ALA A 124 -10.50 2.55 13.00
N LYS A 125 -9.59 1.73 13.56
CA LYS A 125 -8.67 2.18 14.62
C LYS A 125 -7.63 3.18 14.09
N LEU A 126 -7.09 2.95 12.90
CA LEU A 126 -6.17 3.88 12.24
C LEU A 126 -6.83 5.24 11.96
N GLN A 127 -8.08 5.22 11.48
CA GLN A 127 -8.90 6.42 11.28
C GLN A 127 -9.13 7.16 12.60
N ALA A 128 -9.52 6.45 13.67
CA ALA A 128 -9.69 7.06 14.98
C ALA A 128 -8.38 7.65 15.53
N LYS A 129 -7.25 6.98 15.29
CA LYS A 129 -5.92 7.41 15.77
C LYS A 129 -5.40 8.65 15.05
N LEU A 130 -5.60 8.72 13.73
CA LEU A 130 -5.11 9.82 12.89
C LEU A 130 -6.10 11.00 12.82
N GLY A 131 -7.38 10.77 13.10
CA GLY A 131 -8.41 11.82 13.17
C GLY A 131 -8.41 12.73 11.94
N ASP A 132 -8.36 14.04 12.18
CA ASP A 132 -8.41 15.10 11.18
C ASP A 132 -7.27 15.02 10.13
N CYS A 133 -6.22 14.22 10.37
CA CYS A 133 -5.19 13.97 9.35
C CYS A 133 -5.77 13.34 8.07
N PHE A 134 -6.91 12.64 8.14
CA PHE A 134 -7.59 12.11 6.96
C PHE A 134 -8.20 13.19 6.04
N ASP A 135 -8.45 14.38 6.57
CA ASP A 135 -8.93 15.53 5.79
C ASP A 135 -7.78 16.32 5.15
N TYR A 136 -6.53 15.95 5.44
CA TYR A 136 -5.35 16.62 4.92
C TYR A 136 -5.20 16.40 3.41
N GLN A 137 -5.42 17.48 2.65
CA GLN A 137 -5.15 17.52 1.22
C GLN A 137 -3.66 17.79 0.99
N ALA A 138 -2.86 16.72 0.99
CA ALA A 138 -1.47 16.82 0.56
C ALA A 138 -1.40 17.24 -0.91
N SER A 139 -0.68 18.32 -1.21
CA SER A 139 -0.26 18.59 -2.59
C SER A 139 0.66 17.46 -3.03
N LEU A 140 0.28 16.74 -4.09
CA LEU A 140 1.14 15.70 -4.67
C LEU A 140 2.47 16.34 -5.09
N PRO A 141 3.62 15.72 -4.75
CA PRO A 141 4.92 16.25 -5.13
C PRO A 141 5.06 16.24 -6.65
N THR A 142 5.72 17.26 -7.19
CA THR A 142 6.13 17.32 -8.58
C THR A 142 7.23 16.29 -8.86
N SER A 143 7.44 15.92 -10.14
CA SER A 143 8.52 15.01 -10.54
C SER A 143 9.90 15.48 -10.05
N ALA A 144 10.12 16.80 -9.99
CA ALA A 144 11.36 17.39 -9.47
C ALA A 144 11.54 17.14 -7.96
N GLU A 145 10.47 17.21 -7.17
CA GLU A 145 10.49 16.94 -5.72
C GLU A 145 10.64 15.45 -5.40
N LEU A 146 10.29 14.57 -6.35
CA LEU A 146 10.51 13.14 -6.28
C LEU A 146 11.92 12.71 -6.74
N GLY A 147 12.78 13.65 -7.13
CA GLY A 147 14.13 13.35 -7.63
C GLY A 147 14.16 12.72 -9.03
N PHE A 148 13.05 12.78 -9.78
CA PHE A 148 13.03 12.42 -11.19
C PHE A 148 13.56 13.60 -12.01
N ASP A 149 14.84 13.56 -12.34
CA ASP A 149 15.45 14.51 -13.26
C ASP A 149 15.06 14.15 -14.70
N ILE A 150 13.98 14.76 -15.20
CA ILE A 150 13.47 14.56 -16.57
C ILE A 150 14.57 14.86 -17.62
N VAL A 151 15.58 15.66 -17.26
CA VAL A 151 16.69 15.98 -18.16
C VAL A 151 17.64 14.80 -18.35
N GLN A 152 17.82 13.89 -17.37
CA GLN A 152 18.66 12.70 -17.57
C GLN A 152 17.94 11.56 -18.31
N SER A 153 16.65 11.35 -18.06
CA SER A 153 15.92 10.20 -18.64
C SER A 153 15.69 10.30 -20.15
N ILE A 154 15.74 11.50 -20.75
CA ILE A 154 15.59 11.67 -22.21
C ILE A 154 16.88 11.32 -22.99
N PHE A 155 18.05 11.29 -22.34
CA PHE A 155 19.32 11.06 -23.02
C PHE A 155 19.87 9.62 -22.93
N GLU A 156 19.22 8.70 -22.23
CA GLU A 156 19.67 7.29 -22.16
C GLU A 156 19.06 6.37 -23.24
N VAL A 157 18.14 6.87 -24.07
CA VAL A 157 17.68 6.16 -25.27
C VAL A 157 18.32 6.79 -26.51
N GLY A 158 19.63 6.63 -26.64
CA GLY A 158 20.34 7.11 -27.83
C GLY A 158 21.86 7.10 -27.76
N VAL A 159 22.48 5.93 -27.58
CA VAL A 159 23.73 5.53 -28.27
C VAL A 159 23.70 4.03 -28.51
#